data_AF-A0A8J6PKP6-F1
#
_entry.id   AF-A0A8J6PKP6-F1
#
_cell.length_a   1.000
_cell.length_b   1.000
_cell.length_c   1.000
_cell.angle_alpha   90.00
_cell.angle_beta   90.00
_cell.angle_gamma   90.00
#
_symmetry.space_group_name_H-M   'P 1'
#
loop_
_entity.id
_entity.type
_entity.pdbx_description
1 polymer ?
#
loop_
_entity_poly.entity_id
_entity_poly.type
_entity_poly.pdbx_seq_one_letter_code
_entity_poly.pdbx_strand_id
1 'polypeptide(L)'
;MTEQLSGFAAAVAEHPQAGLEMLGASDADDNALAMPGAGERLIAFVRAAFAQGTAGLVRDMAGYTLQPWGFEPADVAAEALLLYGSADPITGPSHGEWWQRQLPSAQLEVVPDAGHLLVMPMWSRVLSHLSPER
;
A
#
# COMPACT_ATOMS: atom_id res chain seq x y z
N MET A 1 5.16 -0.61 -24.40
CA MET A 1 4.84 -0.35 -22.97
C MET A 1 3.40 -0.75 -22.64
N THR A 2 2.39 -0.29 -23.40
CA THR A 2 0.97 -0.61 -23.12
C THR A 2 0.62 -2.10 -23.24
N GLU A 3 1.13 -2.80 -24.26
CA GLU A 3 0.93 -4.26 -24.43
C GLU A 3 1.60 -5.11 -23.34
N GLN A 4 2.76 -4.68 -22.83
CA GLN A 4 3.44 -5.37 -21.73
C GLN A 4 2.66 -5.25 -20.41
N LEU A 5 2.02 -4.10 -20.18
CA LEU A 5 1.19 -3.88 -18.99
C LEU A 5 -0.13 -4.67 -19.08
N SER A 6 -0.74 -4.80 -20.26
CA SER A 6 -1.96 -5.61 -20.41
C SER A 6 -1.73 -7.11 -20.15
N GLY A 7 -0.58 -7.66 -20.59
CA GLY A 7 -0.21 -9.05 -20.29
C GLY A 7 0.05 -9.27 -18.79
N PHE A 8 0.61 -8.27 -18.12
CA PHE A 8 0.87 -8.29 -16.68
C PHE A 8 -0.43 -8.31 -15.85
N ALA A 9 -1.43 -7.49 -16.21
CA ALA A 9 -2.72 -7.49 -15.51
C ALA A 9 -3.50 -8.81 -15.64
N ALA A 10 -3.48 -9.42 -16.82
CA ALA A 10 -4.09 -10.74 -17.04
C ALA A 10 -3.39 -11.82 -16.20
N ALA A 11 -2.06 -11.84 -16.19
CA ALA A 11 -1.28 -12.78 -15.39
C ALA A 11 -1.56 -12.64 -13.88
N VAL A 12 -1.69 -11.41 -13.38
CA VAL A 12 -2.02 -11.12 -11.98
C VAL A 12 -3.45 -11.57 -11.61
N ALA A 13 -4.42 -11.41 -12.53
CA ALA A 13 -5.79 -11.89 -12.30
C ALA A 13 -5.90 -13.43 -12.26
N GLU A 14 -5.04 -14.12 -13.02
CA GLU A 14 -5.04 -15.58 -13.20
C GLU A 14 -4.12 -16.31 -12.20
N HIS A 15 -3.08 -15.64 -11.66
CA HIS A 15 -2.10 -16.23 -10.73
C HIS A 15 -2.11 -15.54 -9.36
N PRO A 16 -2.77 -16.15 -8.35
CA PRO A 16 -2.92 -15.56 -7.02
C PRO A 16 -1.60 -15.13 -6.34
N GLN A 17 -0.56 -15.95 -6.49
CA GLN A 17 0.76 -15.68 -5.92
C GLN A 17 1.43 -14.44 -6.56
N ALA A 18 1.31 -14.29 -7.88
CA ALA A 18 1.81 -13.11 -8.59
C ALA A 18 1.10 -11.83 -8.14
N GLY A 19 -0.19 -11.93 -7.78
CA GLY A 19 -0.92 -10.82 -7.18
C GLY A 19 -0.38 -10.39 -5.83
N LEU A 20 -0.01 -11.33 -4.96
CA LEU A 20 0.58 -11.01 -3.65
C LEU A 20 2.00 -10.42 -3.80
N GLU A 21 2.82 -10.99 -4.68
CA GLU A 21 4.15 -10.44 -5.00
C GLU A 21 4.06 -9.02 -5.57
N MET A 22 3.07 -8.74 -6.41
CA MET A 22 2.80 -7.39 -6.91
C MET A 22 2.42 -6.42 -5.79
N LEU A 23 1.74 -6.88 -4.75
CA LEU A 23 1.49 -6.09 -3.54
C LEU A 23 2.74 -5.93 -2.65
N GLY A 24 3.90 -6.48 -3.04
CA GLY A 24 5.12 -6.39 -2.25
C GLY A 24 5.22 -7.40 -1.12
N ALA A 25 4.43 -8.47 -1.15
CA ALA A 25 4.51 -9.54 -0.14
C ALA A 25 5.92 -10.13 -0.08
N SER A 26 6.39 -10.35 1.15
CA SER A 26 7.67 -10.98 1.46
C SER A 26 7.53 -11.97 2.63
N ASP A 27 8.60 -12.67 2.99
CA ASP A 27 8.60 -13.55 4.17
C ASP A 27 8.24 -12.79 5.46
N ALA A 28 8.51 -11.48 5.53
CA ALA A 28 8.11 -10.63 6.66
C ALA A 28 6.57 -10.45 6.78
N ASP A 29 5.81 -10.87 5.78
CA ASP A 29 4.34 -10.80 5.74
C ASP A 29 3.67 -12.12 6.12
N ASP A 30 4.41 -13.16 6.51
CA ASP A 30 3.86 -14.46 6.90
C ASP A 30 2.77 -14.34 7.97
N ASN A 31 3.00 -13.50 8.98
CA ASN A 31 2.01 -13.24 10.04
C ASN A 31 0.73 -12.56 9.49
N ALA A 32 0.89 -11.62 8.56
CA ALA A 32 -0.24 -10.93 7.92
C ALA A 32 -1.05 -11.89 7.04
N LEU A 33 -0.36 -12.76 6.27
CA LEU A 33 -0.97 -13.75 5.40
C LEU A 33 -1.61 -14.91 6.18
N ALA A 34 -1.10 -15.24 7.36
CA ALA A 34 -1.67 -16.23 8.26
C ALA A 34 -3.01 -15.79 8.90
N MET A 35 -3.35 -14.50 8.86
CA MET A 35 -4.63 -14.02 9.35
C MET A 35 -5.79 -14.66 8.56
N PRO A 36 -6.91 -15.04 9.21
CA PRO A 36 -8.00 -15.75 8.55
C PRO A 36 -8.52 -15.03 7.30
N GLY A 37 -8.41 -15.70 6.14
CA GLY A 37 -8.86 -15.19 4.83
C GLY A 37 -8.05 -14.01 4.27
N ALA A 38 -6.89 -13.67 4.83
CA ALA A 38 -6.08 -12.53 4.37
C ALA A 38 -5.65 -12.69 2.91
N GLY A 39 -5.02 -13.83 2.57
CA GLY A 39 -4.61 -14.12 1.20
C GLY A 39 -5.78 -14.02 0.20
N GLU A 40 -6.90 -14.69 0.50
CA GLU A 40 -8.11 -14.66 -0.34
C GLU A 40 -8.64 -13.23 -0.57
N ARG A 41 -8.69 -12.41 0.49
CA ARG A 41 -9.12 -11.01 0.39
C ARG A 41 -8.16 -10.16 -0.43
N LEU A 42 -6.85 -10.33 -0.26
CA LEU A 42 -5.83 -9.60 -1.01
C LEU A 42 -5.84 -9.98 -2.49
N ILE A 43 -5.98 -11.27 -2.80
CA ILE A 43 -6.11 -11.76 -4.18
C ILE A 43 -7.39 -11.19 -4.83
N ALA A 44 -8.51 -11.22 -4.11
CA ALA A 44 -9.77 -10.64 -4.61
C ALA A 44 -9.66 -9.12 -4.82
N PHE A 45 -8.98 -8.42 -3.90
CA PHE A 45 -8.69 -6.99 -4.01
C PHE A 45 -7.88 -6.67 -5.27
N VAL A 46 -6.78 -7.39 -5.52
CA VAL A 46 -5.94 -7.19 -6.71
C VAL A 46 -6.72 -7.47 -7.99
N ARG A 47 -7.50 -8.57 -8.04
CA ARG A 47 -8.34 -8.88 -9.19
C ARG A 47 -9.36 -7.77 -9.46
N ALA A 48 -9.98 -7.23 -8.42
CA ALA A 48 -10.92 -6.12 -8.55
C ALA A 48 -10.25 -4.84 -9.07
N ALA A 49 -9.03 -4.53 -8.58
CA ALA A 49 -8.27 -3.37 -9.02
C ALA A 49 -7.96 -3.39 -10.53
N PHE A 50 -7.73 -4.57 -11.11
CA PHE A 50 -7.46 -4.74 -12.55
C PHE A 50 -8.67 -5.13 -13.40
N ALA A 51 -9.88 -5.19 -12.84
CA ALA A 51 -11.08 -5.61 -13.58
C ALA A 51 -11.39 -4.71 -14.79
N GLN A 52 -10.92 -3.46 -14.77
CA GLN A 52 -11.07 -2.48 -15.86
C GLN A 52 -9.78 -2.33 -16.71
N GLY A 53 -8.83 -3.26 -16.57
CA GLY A 53 -7.51 -3.18 -17.19
C GLY A 53 -6.51 -2.32 -16.41
N THR A 54 -5.44 -1.86 -17.07
CA THR A 54 -4.31 -1.16 -16.42
C THR A 54 -4.42 0.37 -16.39
N ALA A 55 -5.55 0.92 -16.84
CA ALA A 55 -5.70 2.37 -16.95
C ALA A 55 -5.54 3.10 -15.61
N GLY A 56 -5.99 2.49 -14.50
CA GLY A 56 -5.80 3.02 -13.14
C GLY A 56 -4.33 3.11 -12.76
N LEU A 57 -3.59 2.01 -12.87
CA LEU A 57 -2.15 1.95 -12.61
C LEU A 57 -1.37 2.99 -13.44
N VAL A 58 -1.64 3.08 -14.74
CA VAL A 58 -0.98 4.05 -15.62
C VAL A 58 -1.28 5.48 -15.17
N ARG A 59 -2.52 5.77 -14.76
CA ARG A 59 -2.91 7.09 -14.27
C ARG A 59 -2.22 7.43 -12.95
N ASP A 60 -2.12 6.49 -12.02
CA ASP A 60 -1.41 6.69 -10.75
C ASP A 60 0.07 7.01 -11.00
N MET A 61 0.75 6.20 -11.82
CA MET A 61 2.14 6.44 -12.22
C MET A 61 2.33 7.80 -12.88
N ALA A 62 1.47 8.16 -13.83
CA ALA A 62 1.53 9.45 -14.50
C ALA A 62 1.32 10.61 -13.52
N GLY A 63 0.41 10.44 -12.55
CA GLY A 63 0.05 11.44 -11.56
C GLY A 63 1.21 11.88 -10.69
N TYR A 64 2.08 10.97 -10.26
CA TYR A 64 3.23 11.33 -9.42
C TYR A 64 4.57 11.45 -10.16
N THR A 65 4.70 10.94 -11.40
CA THR A 65 5.98 11.00 -12.14
C THR A 65 6.04 12.08 -13.21
N LEU A 66 4.91 12.45 -13.81
CA LEU A 66 4.90 13.32 -14.99
C LEU A 66 4.51 14.75 -14.69
N GLN A 67 3.85 15.02 -13.55
CA GLN A 67 3.37 16.34 -13.16
C GLN A 67 3.61 16.58 -11.67
N PRO A 68 3.78 17.84 -11.25
CA PRO A 68 3.72 18.20 -9.84
C PRO A 68 2.34 17.85 -9.25
N TRP A 69 2.29 17.58 -7.93
CA TRP A 69 1.05 17.19 -7.25
C TRP A 69 0.03 18.33 -7.15
N GLY A 70 0.44 19.57 -7.40
CA GLY A 70 -0.41 20.76 -7.28
C GLY A 70 -0.53 21.28 -5.84
N PHE A 71 0.19 20.68 -4.90
CA PHE A 71 0.38 21.15 -3.53
C PHE A 71 1.74 20.64 -3.03
N GLU A 72 2.31 21.30 -2.03
CA GLU A 72 3.47 20.78 -1.31
C GLU A 72 3.00 19.93 -0.13
N PRO A 73 3.70 18.83 0.23
CA PRO A 73 3.33 18.04 1.42
C PRO A 73 3.19 18.88 2.70
N ALA A 74 3.97 19.95 2.83
CA ALA A 74 3.89 20.88 3.95
C ALA A 74 2.55 21.64 4.03
N ASP A 75 1.79 21.71 2.94
CA ASP A 75 0.47 22.35 2.88
C ASP A 75 -0.66 21.43 3.37
N VAL A 76 -0.38 20.14 3.63
CA VAL A 76 -1.38 19.19 4.11
C VAL A 76 -1.75 19.48 5.56
N ALA A 77 -2.97 20.01 5.77
CA ALA A 77 -3.49 20.35 7.10
C ALA A 77 -4.17 19.18 7.84
N ALA A 78 -4.49 18.08 7.15
CA ALA A 78 -5.15 16.92 7.75
C ALA A 78 -4.20 16.14 8.67
N GLU A 79 -4.75 15.52 9.72
CA GLU A 79 -4.00 14.55 10.53
C GLU A 79 -3.69 13.29 9.72
N ALA A 80 -2.40 12.96 9.61
CA ALA A 80 -1.94 11.82 8.84
C ALA A 80 -1.35 10.75 9.76
N LEU A 81 -1.78 9.50 9.57
CA LEU A 81 -1.15 8.34 10.19
C LEU A 81 -0.26 7.65 9.17
N LEU A 82 1.01 7.50 9.50
CA LEU A 82 2.04 6.81 8.73
C LEU A 82 2.34 5.47 9.41
N LEU A 83 2.00 4.37 8.75
CA LEU A 83 2.24 3.01 9.25
C LEU A 83 3.33 2.34 8.42
N TYR A 84 4.37 1.84 9.08
CA TYR A 84 5.51 1.20 8.44
C TYR A 84 5.95 -0.07 9.16
N GLY A 85 6.28 -1.12 8.41
CA GLY A 85 6.79 -2.36 8.97
C GLY A 85 8.30 -2.27 9.17
N SER A 86 8.82 -2.68 10.34
CA SER A 86 10.27 -2.63 10.58
C SER A 86 11.06 -3.61 9.70
N ALA A 87 10.39 -4.62 9.15
CA ALA A 87 10.96 -5.64 8.28
C ALA A 87 10.52 -5.48 6.80
N ASP A 88 9.83 -4.39 6.44
CA ASP A 88 9.44 -4.10 5.05
C ASP A 88 10.68 -3.83 4.18
N PRO A 89 10.96 -4.70 3.18
CA PRO A 89 12.15 -4.56 2.34
C PRO A 89 12.01 -3.50 1.23
N ILE A 90 10.80 -2.96 1.01
CA ILE A 90 10.48 -2.02 -0.06
C ILE A 90 10.45 -0.59 0.47
N THR A 91 9.65 -0.37 1.50
CA THR A 91 9.39 0.97 2.06
C THR A 91 9.60 1.02 3.57
N GLY A 92 10.59 0.33 4.12
CA GLY A 92 10.88 0.30 5.56
C GLY A 92 11.02 1.67 6.26
N PRO A 93 11.33 1.69 7.57
CA PRO A 93 11.12 2.85 8.45
C PRO A 93 11.67 4.20 7.96
N SER A 94 12.79 4.19 7.22
CA SER A 94 13.38 5.40 6.64
C SER A 94 12.45 6.16 5.68
N HIS A 95 11.56 5.46 4.96
CA HIS A 95 10.52 6.10 4.14
C HIS A 95 9.50 6.83 5.00
N GLY A 96 9.05 6.20 6.09
CA GLY A 96 8.11 6.81 7.04
C GLY A 96 8.69 8.03 7.75
N GLU A 97 9.95 7.94 8.19
CA GLU A 97 10.66 9.07 8.79
C GLU A 97 10.81 10.24 7.81
N TRP A 98 11.01 9.96 6.52
CA TRP A 98 11.04 11.01 5.50
C TRP A 98 9.69 11.70 5.40
N TRP A 99 8.59 10.94 5.30
CA TRP A 99 7.23 11.49 5.23
C TRP A 99 6.84 12.26 6.49
N GLN A 100 7.22 11.78 7.68
CA GLN A 100 6.97 12.48 8.94
C GLN A 100 7.64 13.86 8.97
N ARG A 101 8.82 14.01 8.34
CA ARG A 101 9.47 15.33 8.21
C ARG A 101 8.79 16.25 7.20
N GLN A 102 8.08 15.70 6.20
CA GLN A 102 7.41 16.48 5.15
C GLN A 102 5.99 16.90 5.54
N LEU A 103 5.31 16.12 6.40
CA LEU A 103 3.91 16.31 6.77
C LEU A 103 3.82 16.87 8.19
N PRO A 104 3.38 18.13 8.39
CA PRO A 104 3.48 18.81 9.69
C PRO A 104 2.73 18.12 10.83
N SER A 105 1.61 17.47 10.52
CA SER A 105 0.72 16.82 11.49
C SER A 105 0.77 15.29 11.43
N ALA A 106 1.84 14.72 10.86
CA ALA A 106 1.96 13.27 10.71
C ALA A 106 2.41 12.57 12.00
N GLN A 107 1.73 11.47 12.32
CA GLN A 107 2.14 10.51 13.35
C GLN A 107 2.73 9.28 12.66
N LEU A 108 3.94 8.89 13.06
CA LEU A 108 4.62 7.70 12.55
C LEU A 108 4.54 6.57 13.58
N GLU A 109 4.00 5.43 13.16
CA GLU A 109 4.05 4.18 13.92
C GLU A 109 4.80 3.13 13.10
N VAL A 110 5.91 2.65 13.66
CA VAL A 110 6.68 1.54 13.09
C VAL A 110 6.28 0.26 13.81
N VAL A 111 5.70 -0.69 13.08
CA VAL A 111 5.23 -1.97 13.60
C VAL A 111 6.40 -2.96 13.60
N PRO A 112 6.82 -3.48 14.77
CA PRO A 112 7.91 -4.44 14.87
C PRO A 112 7.61 -5.72 14.08
N ASP A 113 8.64 -6.24 13.42
CA ASP A 113 8.67 -7.51 12.69
C ASP A 113 7.63 -7.64 11.56
N ALA A 114 6.94 -6.55 11.20
CA ALA A 114 5.97 -6.53 10.12
C ALA A 114 6.61 -6.20 8.77
N GLY A 115 6.12 -6.85 7.71
CA GLY A 115 6.45 -6.58 6.31
C GLY A 115 5.58 -5.49 5.67
N HIS A 116 5.39 -5.59 4.35
CA HIS A 116 4.72 -4.57 3.53
C HIS A 116 3.18 -4.60 3.64
N LEU A 117 2.58 -5.76 3.92
CA LEU A 117 1.12 -5.96 3.94
C LEU A 117 0.45 -5.48 5.23
N LEU A 118 0.91 -4.35 5.78
CA LEU A 118 0.48 -3.77 7.06
C LEU A 118 -1.01 -3.52 7.20
N VAL A 119 -1.71 -3.27 6.08
CA VAL A 119 -3.16 -3.04 6.10
C VAL A 119 -3.91 -4.20 6.76
N MET A 120 -3.37 -5.42 6.68
CA MET A 120 -3.98 -6.61 7.29
C MET A 120 -3.92 -6.57 8.83
N PRO A 121 -2.74 -6.54 9.48
CA PRO A 121 -2.67 -6.48 10.94
C PRO A 121 -3.11 -5.13 11.53
N MET A 122 -2.99 -4.04 10.77
CA MET A 122 -3.25 -2.69 11.28
C MET A 122 -4.64 -2.14 10.92
N TRP A 123 -5.53 -2.96 10.33
CA TRP A 123 -6.85 -2.50 9.89
C TRP A 123 -7.65 -1.78 10.97
N SER A 124 -7.66 -2.33 12.19
CA SER A 124 -8.36 -1.69 13.32
C SER A 124 -7.76 -0.33 13.67
N ARG A 125 -6.43 -0.21 13.65
CA ARG A 125 -5.72 1.05 13.96
C ARG A 125 -6.00 2.12 12.90
N VAL A 126 -6.05 1.72 11.62
CA VAL A 126 -6.45 2.57 10.50
C VAL A 126 -7.88 3.08 10.70
N LEU A 127 -8.82 2.19 11.02
CA LEU A 127 -10.21 2.58 11.25
C LEU A 127 -10.37 3.52 12.45
N SER A 128 -9.65 3.28 13.56
CA SER A 128 -9.65 4.19 14.71
C SER A 128 -9.12 5.58 14.36
N HIS A 129 -8.14 5.69 13.45
CA HIS A 129 -7.64 6.97 12.94
C HIS A 129 -8.67 7.70 12.09
N LEU A 130 -9.30 6.98 11.16
CA LEU A 130 -10.26 7.55 10.21
C LEU A 130 -11.65 7.80 10.81
N SER A 131 -11.96 7.21 11.97
CA SER A 131 -13.26 7.30 12.63
C SER A 131 -13.09 7.32 14.16
N PRO A 132 -12.51 8.41 14.72
CA PRO A 132 -12.18 8.49 16.15
C PRO A 132 -13.41 8.58 17.08
N GLU A 133 -14.61 8.81 16.56
CA GLU A 133 -15.86 9.01 17.33
C GLU A 133 -16.82 7.80 17.32
N ARG A 134 -16.32 6.58 17.11
CA ARG A 134 -17.14 5.35 17.22
C ARG A 134 -16.69 4.43 18.33
#